data_AF-A0A9P1BKJ3-F1
#
_entry.id   AF-A0A9P1BKJ3-F1
#
_cell.length_a   1.000
_cell.length_b   1.000
_cell.length_c   1.000
_cell.angle_alpha   90.00
_cell.angle_beta   90.00
_cell.angle_gamma   90.00
#
_symmetry.space_group_name_H-M   'P 1'
#
loop_
_entity.id
_entity.type
_entity.pdbx_description
1 polymer ?
#
loop_
_entity_poly.entity_id
_entity_poly.type
_entity_poly.pdbx_seq_one_letter_code
_entity_poly.pdbx_strand_id
1 'polypeptide(L)'
;MQRLLLVPFSLFSMYRTRPCKSSIWICWILSFLSALVITSSDCFQSFQGYTQRNQRRVIRSRLCGASTGFRHVRSLQILQMHRMQRMQRTQCLSRGELMEETKMLRETLGSLTQEVRLLRELLDPPNTALAEKVETVTTPVSHPEQDAPARKETTAVKGEESRQRATKSPQRIGTTNLKVVSAGGDAGDIADFFVEDQKVPIGGMSNRRGLNVVIIDTSMGQVLSAKTYDIWGNPMEENRRLAKDFRAIEEDSIVLVALKDSGMENLDGEALHALQSIGSTLEGRLAFRQGYALIGVKDGEALAERKGPMVMAEAKLKFAVRPPQAPVRA
;
A
#
# COMPACT_ATOMS: atom_id res chain seq x y z
N MET A 1 -48.45 61.34 -30.24
CA MET A 1 -49.51 61.94 -29.41
C MET A 1 -50.06 60.90 -28.47
N GLN A 2 -50.30 61.31 -27.23
CA GLN A 2 -50.50 60.54 -26.01
C GLN A 2 -51.63 59.50 -26.07
N ARG A 3 -51.46 58.41 -25.30
CA ARG A 3 -52.47 57.93 -24.34
C ARG A 3 -51.80 57.04 -23.28
N LEU A 4 -51.68 57.60 -22.07
CA LEU A 4 -51.68 56.83 -20.82
C LEU A 4 -52.97 56.01 -20.74
N LEU A 5 -52.93 54.86 -20.07
CA LEU A 5 -53.82 54.60 -18.92
C LEU A 5 -53.42 53.32 -18.16
N LEU A 6 -53.69 53.39 -16.87
CA LEU A 6 -53.30 52.49 -15.81
C LEU A 6 -54.13 51.19 -15.76
N VAL A 7 -53.45 50.12 -15.38
CA VAL A 7 -53.75 49.09 -14.34
C VAL A 7 -55.22 48.86 -13.94
N PRO A 8 -55.59 47.59 -13.74
CA PRO A 8 -56.20 47.24 -12.45
C PRO A 8 -55.54 46.04 -11.75
N PHE A 9 -55.73 46.11 -10.44
CA PHE A 9 -55.28 45.27 -9.33
C PHE A 9 -56.16 44.02 -9.18
N SER A 10 -55.77 43.12 -8.24
CA SER A 10 -56.48 41.96 -7.66
C SER A 10 -56.21 40.60 -8.35
N LEU A 11 -55.91 39.48 -7.69
CA LEU A 11 -56.23 39.01 -6.33
C LEU A 11 -55.16 38.04 -5.79
N PHE A 12 -55.08 38.05 -4.45
CA PHE A 12 -54.46 37.06 -3.57
C PHE A 12 -55.03 35.64 -3.79
N SER A 13 -54.17 34.61 -3.87
CA SER A 13 -54.42 33.30 -3.26
C SER A 13 -53.15 32.46 -3.16
N MET A 14 -52.52 32.54 -1.99
CA MET A 14 -52.05 31.42 -1.15
C MET A 14 -52.00 30.03 -1.82
N TYR A 15 -50.81 29.41 -1.93
CA TYR A 15 -50.56 28.03 -1.49
C TYR A 15 -49.08 27.64 -1.59
N ARG A 16 -48.56 27.18 -0.44
CA ARG A 16 -47.43 26.25 -0.21
C ARG A 16 -46.02 26.61 -0.70
N THR A 17 -45.25 27.05 0.29
CA THR A 17 -43.81 26.95 0.41
C THR A 17 -43.32 25.49 0.30
N ARG A 18 -42.29 25.25 -0.53
CA ARG A 18 -41.29 24.18 -0.33
C ARG A 18 -39.92 24.85 -0.18
N PRO A 19 -39.13 24.53 0.86
CA PRO A 19 -37.82 25.12 1.04
C PRO A 19 -36.79 24.48 0.12
N CYS A 20 -36.27 25.25 -0.83
CA CYS A 20 -34.90 25.10 -1.31
C CYS A 20 -33.96 25.70 -0.27
N LYS A 21 -33.04 24.92 0.31
CA LYS A 21 -31.81 25.44 0.94
C LYS A 21 -30.66 24.45 0.77
N SER A 22 -29.93 24.61 -0.32
CA SER A 22 -28.47 24.54 -0.36
C SER A 22 -27.87 25.47 0.71
N SER A 23 -27.79 25.04 1.97
CA SER A 23 -27.15 25.82 3.05
C SER A 23 -26.72 24.95 4.24
N ILE A 24 -26.06 23.81 3.97
CA ILE A 24 -25.48 22.94 5.03
C ILE A 24 -23.95 22.86 4.93
N TRP A 25 -23.33 23.44 3.90
CA TRP A 25 -21.89 23.28 3.65
C TRP A 25 -20.96 24.32 4.28
N ILE A 26 -21.46 25.28 5.07
CA ILE A 26 -20.61 26.36 5.65
C ILE A 26 -20.58 26.39 7.20
N CYS A 27 -21.35 25.55 7.90
CA CYS A 27 -21.28 25.48 9.38
C CYS A 27 -20.37 24.36 9.94
N TRP A 28 -19.74 23.52 9.12
CA TRP A 28 -18.86 22.44 9.61
C TRP A 28 -17.35 22.76 9.54
N ILE A 29 -16.95 23.89 8.97
CA ILE A 29 -15.53 24.25 8.79
C ILE A 29 -15.03 25.25 9.86
N LEU A 30 -15.89 25.80 10.72
CA LEU A 30 -15.52 26.76 11.78
C LEU A 30 -15.75 26.25 13.21
N SER A 31 -15.73 24.93 13.44
CA SER A 31 -15.70 24.35 14.80
C SER A 31 -14.61 23.29 15.01
N PHE A 32 -13.63 23.20 14.10
CA PHE A 32 -12.50 22.27 14.21
C PHE A 32 -11.13 22.96 14.36
N LEU A 33 -11.11 24.28 14.62
CA LEU A 33 -9.90 25.11 14.67
C LEU A 33 -9.77 25.89 15.99
N SER A 34 -10.04 25.23 17.13
CA SER A 34 -9.79 25.78 18.47
C SER A 34 -9.46 24.72 19.54
N ALA A 35 -8.73 23.67 19.16
CA ALA A 35 -8.14 22.73 20.11
C ALA A 35 -6.78 22.20 19.62
N LEU A 36 -5.83 23.11 19.42
CA LEU A 36 -4.41 22.79 19.37
C LEU A 36 -3.68 23.89 20.14
N VAL A 37 -2.70 23.50 20.95
CA VAL A 37 -2.00 24.27 21.99
C VAL A 37 -2.63 24.13 23.39
N ILE A 38 -2.42 22.97 24.02
CA ILE A 38 -2.05 22.92 25.44
C ILE A 38 -0.85 21.99 25.56
N THR A 39 0.17 22.53 26.20
CA THR A 39 1.51 22.01 26.40
C THR A 39 1.55 20.76 27.26
N SER A 40 2.53 19.92 26.91
CA SER A 40 3.20 18.93 27.74
C SER A 40 3.41 19.34 29.20
N SER A 41 3.37 18.33 30.08
CA SER A 41 3.74 18.32 31.51
C SER A 41 2.57 18.62 32.45
N ASP A 42 1.89 17.55 32.93
CA ASP A 42 1.22 17.45 34.26
C ASP A 42 0.19 16.31 34.36
N CYS A 43 -0.01 15.49 33.33
CA CYS A 43 -0.98 14.38 33.39
C CYS A 43 -0.41 13.04 33.90
N PHE A 44 0.84 12.99 34.39
CA PHE A 44 1.51 11.74 34.78
C PHE A 44 1.58 11.46 36.29
N GLN A 45 1.09 12.36 37.16
CA GLN A 45 1.10 12.12 38.62
C GLN A 45 -0.27 11.91 39.28
N SER A 46 -1.39 12.07 38.56
CA SER A 46 -2.72 11.90 39.17
C SER A 46 -3.34 10.50 39.03
N PHE A 47 -2.74 9.60 38.23
CA PHE A 47 -3.29 8.25 38.01
C PHE A 47 -2.76 7.17 38.96
N GLN A 48 -1.71 7.45 39.75
CA GLN A 48 -1.23 6.52 40.78
C GLN A 48 -1.95 6.66 42.15
N GLY A 49 -2.80 7.67 42.34
CA GLY A 49 -3.57 7.87 43.57
C GLY A 49 -4.93 7.16 43.63
N TYR A 50 -5.43 6.66 42.51
CA TYR A 50 -6.83 6.21 42.41
C TYR A 50 -7.03 4.70 42.60
N THR A 51 -5.95 3.90 42.57
CA THR A 51 -6.03 2.43 42.73
C THR A 51 -5.71 1.93 44.15
N GLN A 52 -5.25 2.80 45.08
CA GLN A 52 -4.98 2.41 46.47
C GLN A 52 -6.09 2.74 47.48
N ARG A 53 -7.12 3.54 47.15
CA ARG A 53 -8.23 3.83 48.08
C ARG A 53 -9.40 2.85 48.03
N ASN A 54 -9.47 1.98 47.03
CA ASN A 54 -10.61 1.05 46.87
C ASN A 54 -10.36 -0.39 47.37
N GLN A 55 -9.20 -0.69 47.95
CA GLN A 55 -8.94 -2.00 48.58
C GLN A 55 -9.23 -2.03 50.10
N ARG A 56 -9.65 -0.92 50.72
CA ARG A 56 -9.99 -0.87 52.16
C ARG A 56 -11.49 -0.78 52.49
N ARG A 57 -12.38 -0.91 51.51
CA ARG A 57 -13.85 -0.83 51.73
C ARG A 57 -14.65 -2.11 51.43
N VAL A 58 -14.00 -3.27 51.30
CA VAL A 58 -14.68 -4.56 51.11
C VAL A 58 -14.22 -5.60 52.15
N ILE A 59 -14.21 -5.21 53.43
CA ILE A 59 -14.25 -6.15 54.56
C ILE A 59 -15.10 -5.51 55.66
N ARG A 60 -16.42 -5.47 55.49
CA ARG A 60 -17.43 -5.42 56.57
C ARG A 60 -18.83 -5.44 55.98
N SER A 61 -19.28 -6.64 55.62
CA SER A 61 -20.71 -6.98 55.54
C SER A 61 -20.84 -8.50 55.58
N ARG A 62 -20.61 -9.08 56.76
CA ARG A 62 -21.21 -10.37 57.10
C ARG A 62 -22.43 -10.05 57.95
N LEU A 63 -23.61 -10.18 57.36
CA LEU A 63 -24.78 -10.84 57.93
C LEU A 63 -25.88 -10.85 56.85
N CYS A 64 -26.56 -11.99 56.78
CA CYS A 64 -27.67 -12.35 55.90
C CYS A 64 -27.30 -12.86 54.50
N GLY A 65 -27.57 -14.15 54.31
CA GLY A 65 -27.16 -14.92 53.15
C GLY A 65 -28.07 -14.78 51.93
N ALA A 66 -27.52 -15.18 50.80
CA ALA A 66 -28.23 -15.78 49.68
C ALA A 66 -27.22 -16.36 48.67
N SER A 67 -27.58 -17.54 48.16
CA SER A 67 -27.31 -18.11 46.84
C SER A 67 -25.88 -18.17 46.26
N THR A 68 -25.46 -19.42 46.08
CA THR A 68 -24.72 -19.95 44.92
C THR A 68 -24.82 -19.10 43.64
N GLY A 69 -23.71 -18.47 43.24
CA GLY A 69 -23.63 -17.78 41.95
C GLY A 69 -22.42 -16.88 41.69
N PHE A 70 -21.34 -16.95 42.49
CA PHE A 70 -20.29 -15.92 42.49
C PHE A 70 -18.85 -16.46 42.36
N ARG A 71 -18.65 -17.60 41.67
CA ARG A 71 -17.30 -18.17 41.43
C ARG A 71 -16.79 -18.04 39.99
N HIS A 72 -17.61 -17.66 39.01
CA HIS A 72 -17.20 -17.63 37.60
C HIS A 72 -16.73 -16.26 37.07
N VAL A 73 -17.05 -15.15 37.74
CA VAL A 73 -16.68 -13.80 37.25
C VAL A 73 -15.29 -13.36 37.72
N ARG A 74 -14.83 -13.88 38.88
CA ARG A 74 -13.51 -13.52 39.43
C ARG A 74 -12.33 -14.15 38.69
N SER A 75 -12.51 -15.33 38.09
CA SER A 75 -11.47 -16.01 37.31
C SER A 75 -11.18 -15.30 35.98
N LEU A 76 -12.19 -14.72 35.33
CA LEU A 76 -12.04 -14.00 34.06
C LEU A 76 -11.30 -12.65 34.21
N GLN A 77 -11.53 -11.91 35.30
CA GLN A 77 -10.83 -10.65 35.55
C GLN A 77 -9.34 -10.85 35.88
N ILE A 78 -8.99 -11.90 36.64
CA ILE A 78 -7.59 -12.23 36.96
C ILE A 78 -6.83 -12.64 35.68
N LEU A 79 -7.48 -13.41 34.80
CA LEU A 79 -6.89 -13.82 33.52
C LEU A 79 -6.67 -12.62 32.57
N GLN A 80 -7.59 -11.66 32.54
CA GLN A 80 -7.45 -10.43 31.73
C GLN A 80 -6.35 -9.50 32.26
N MET A 81 -6.21 -9.37 33.59
CA MET A 81 -5.12 -8.59 34.18
C MET A 81 -3.73 -9.19 33.88
N HIS A 82 -3.58 -10.52 33.98
CA HIS A 82 -2.31 -11.18 33.64
C HIS A 82 -1.98 -11.09 32.15
N ARG A 83 -2.99 -11.07 31.27
CA ARG A 83 -2.80 -10.90 29.82
C ARG A 83 -2.35 -9.48 29.47
N MET A 84 -2.89 -8.45 30.12
CA MET A 84 -2.43 -7.06 29.96
C MET A 84 -1.02 -6.84 30.53
N GLN A 85 -0.71 -7.41 31.70
CA GLN A 85 0.63 -7.27 32.29
C GLN A 85 1.73 -7.99 31.47
N ARG A 86 1.41 -9.10 30.78
CA ARG A 86 2.34 -9.72 29.83
C ARG A 86 2.56 -8.87 28.58
N MET A 87 1.50 -8.27 28.02
CA MET A 87 1.61 -7.37 26.86
C MET A 87 2.45 -6.11 27.16
N GLN A 88 2.29 -5.52 28.34
CA GLN A 88 3.06 -4.34 28.74
C GLN A 88 4.54 -4.68 28.97
N ARG A 89 4.86 -5.86 29.52
CA ARG A 89 6.25 -6.31 29.68
C ARG A 89 6.94 -6.58 28.34
N THR A 90 6.24 -7.13 27.35
CA THR A 90 6.80 -7.33 26.00
C THR A 90 6.99 -6.02 25.24
N GLN A 91 6.18 -4.99 25.49
CA GLN A 91 6.36 -3.66 24.86
C GLN A 91 7.48 -2.82 25.50
N CYS A 92 7.82 -3.05 26.76
CA CYS A 92 8.94 -2.33 27.41
C CYS A 92 10.31 -2.92 27.08
N LEU A 93 10.40 -4.22 26.76
CA LEU A 93 11.66 -4.86 26.34
C LEU A 93 12.11 -4.37 24.95
N SER A 94 11.17 -4.19 24.01
CA SER A 94 11.51 -3.83 22.63
C SER A 94 12.05 -2.40 22.46
N ARG A 95 11.69 -1.45 23.34
CA ARG A 95 12.15 -0.06 23.21
C ARG A 95 13.60 0.13 23.66
N GLY A 96 14.09 -0.66 24.63
CA GLY A 96 15.48 -0.62 25.07
C GLY A 96 16.42 -1.23 24.02
N GLU A 97 16.04 -2.37 23.47
CA GLU A 97 16.81 -3.07 22.43
C GLU A 97 16.90 -2.25 21.14
N LEU A 98 15.81 -1.61 20.71
CA LEU A 98 15.83 -0.74 19.53
C LEU A 98 16.73 0.50 19.72
N MET A 99 16.83 1.01 20.95
CA MET A 99 17.71 2.15 21.25
C MET A 99 19.19 1.76 21.22
N GLU A 100 19.54 0.54 21.64
CA GLU A 100 20.91 0.05 21.55
C GLU A 100 21.30 -0.31 20.11
N GLU A 101 20.41 -0.92 19.32
CA GLU A 101 20.67 -1.16 17.90
C GLU A 101 20.88 0.14 17.13
N THR A 102 20.06 1.17 17.40
CA THR A 102 20.22 2.48 16.73
C THR A 102 21.46 3.25 17.20
N LYS A 103 21.96 2.99 18.40
CA LYS A 103 23.23 3.55 18.89
C LYS A 103 24.41 2.86 18.20
N MET A 104 24.41 1.54 18.14
CA MET A 104 25.43 0.76 17.44
C MET A 104 25.51 1.16 15.96
N LEU A 105 24.36 1.30 15.28
CA LEU A 105 24.32 1.73 13.88
C LEU A 105 24.91 3.14 13.65
N ARG A 106 24.71 4.08 14.59
CA ARG A 106 25.32 5.42 14.50
C ARG A 106 26.84 5.38 14.67
N GLU A 107 27.34 4.53 15.57
CA GLU A 107 28.77 4.34 15.78
C GLU A 107 29.44 3.74 14.53
N THR A 108 28.83 2.71 13.93
CA THR A 108 29.33 2.10 12.69
C THR A 108 29.34 3.08 11.52
N LEU A 109 28.28 3.89 11.37
CA LEU A 109 28.22 4.90 10.31
C LEU A 109 29.29 6.00 10.49
N GLY A 110 29.59 6.38 11.73
CA GLY A 110 30.67 7.32 12.05
C GLY A 110 32.04 6.79 11.63
N SER A 111 32.33 5.52 11.94
CA SER A 111 33.55 4.85 11.52
C SER A 111 33.70 4.79 10.00
N LEU A 112 32.64 4.36 9.28
CA LEU A 112 32.66 4.28 7.83
C LEU A 112 32.88 5.66 7.17
N THR A 113 32.28 6.70 7.73
CA THR A 113 32.42 8.07 7.22
C THR A 113 33.86 8.57 7.35
N GLN A 114 34.57 8.21 8.43
CA GLN A 114 35.99 8.52 8.59
C GLN A 114 36.86 7.77 7.59
N GLU A 115 36.59 6.48 7.34
CA GLU A 115 37.32 5.71 6.34
C GLU A 115 37.16 6.28 4.93
N VAL A 116 35.93 6.63 4.53
CA VAL A 116 35.67 7.26 3.22
C VAL A 116 36.38 8.61 3.10
N ARG A 117 36.45 9.38 4.19
CA ARG A 117 37.19 10.65 4.20
C ARG A 117 38.69 10.44 4.00
N LEU A 118 39.30 9.46 4.68
CA LEU A 118 40.72 9.14 4.53
C LEU A 118 41.03 8.61 3.11
N LEU A 119 40.15 7.80 2.54
CA LEU A 119 40.30 7.31 1.16
C LEU A 119 40.19 8.44 0.14
N ARG A 120 39.32 9.43 0.37
CA ARG A 120 39.21 10.61 -0.51
C ARG A 120 40.47 11.46 -0.46
N GLU A 121 41.06 11.65 0.72
CA GLU A 121 42.29 12.41 0.91
C GLU A 121 43.52 11.71 0.29
N LEU A 122 43.50 10.37 0.19
CA LEU A 122 44.51 9.59 -0.53
C LEU A 122 44.35 9.64 -2.06
N LEU A 123 43.14 9.85 -2.56
CA LEU A 123 42.82 9.83 -4.00
C LEU A 123 42.92 11.22 -4.66
N ASP A 124 42.86 12.30 -3.88
CA ASP A 124 43.01 13.68 -4.36
C ASP A 124 44.40 14.23 -3.95
N PRO A 125 45.50 13.99 -4.69
CA PRO A 125 46.75 14.71 -4.44
C PRO A 125 46.53 16.21 -4.67
N PRO A 126 47.19 17.11 -3.89
CA PRO A 126 47.03 18.54 -4.06
C PRO A 126 47.61 18.99 -5.40
N ASN A 127 46.76 19.09 -6.41
CA ASN A 127 47.10 19.74 -7.66
C ASN A 127 47.21 21.25 -7.42
N THR A 128 48.46 21.66 -7.21
CA THR A 128 48.97 22.98 -7.57
C THR A 128 48.49 23.40 -8.95
N ALA A 129 47.98 24.64 -9.00
CA ALA A 129 47.98 25.55 -10.13
C ALA A 129 47.11 25.21 -11.36
N LEU A 130 46.11 26.05 -11.61
CA LEU A 130 46.01 26.97 -12.76
C LEU A 130 44.53 27.28 -13.02
N ALA A 131 44.10 28.45 -12.54
CA ALA A 131 42.82 29.03 -12.89
C ALA A 131 42.93 29.65 -14.28
N GLU A 132 42.24 29.07 -15.27
CA GLU A 132 42.01 29.72 -16.56
C GLU A 132 40.53 30.09 -16.69
N LYS A 133 40.35 31.33 -17.10
CA LYS A 133 39.16 32.17 -17.10
C LYS A 133 38.45 32.01 -18.45
N VAL A 134 37.17 31.63 -18.48
CA VAL A 134 36.35 31.71 -19.69
C VAL A 134 34.99 32.34 -19.36
N GLU A 135 34.83 33.56 -19.86
CA GLU A 135 33.62 34.40 -19.81
C GLU A 135 32.57 33.91 -20.82
N THR A 136 31.32 33.80 -20.38
CA THR A 136 30.14 33.51 -21.20
C THR A 136 29.45 34.80 -21.64
N VAL A 137 29.34 34.99 -22.97
CA VAL A 137 28.59 36.08 -23.61
C VAL A 137 27.14 35.65 -23.85
N THR A 138 26.20 36.43 -23.32
CA THR A 138 24.75 36.35 -23.58
C THR A 138 24.30 37.54 -24.42
N THR A 139 23.53 37.30 -25.48
CA THR A 139 22.70 38.32 -26.15
C THR A 139 21.30 37.75 -26.44
N PRO A 140 20.22 38.49 -26.12
CA PRO A 140 18.84 38.09 -26.38
C PRO A 140 18.29 38.73 -27.67
N VAL A 141 17.41 38.05 -28.39
CA VAL A 141 16.64 38.64 -29.49
C VAL A 141 15.16 38.24 -29.40
N SER A 142 14.33 39.24 -29.69
CA SER A 142 12.92 39.49 -29.46
C SER A 142 11.94 38.81 -30.43
N HIS A 143 10.67 38.69 -29.97
CA HIS A 143 9.44 38.54 -30.77
C HIS A 143 9.15 39.76 -31.66
N PRO A 144 8.35 39.64 -32.74
CA PRO A 144 6.89 39.95 -32.71
C PRO A 144 6.03 39.03 -33.63
N GLU A 145 4.81 38.60 -33.28
CA GLU A 145 3.49 39.25 -33.43
C GLU A 145 2.71 38.86 -34.72
N GLN A 146 1.47 38.36 -34.50
CA GLN A 146 0.24 38.38 -35.32
C GLN A 146 0.20 37.79 -36.75
N ASP A 147 -0.70 36.83 -37.00
CA ASP A 147 -2.08 37.13 -37.47
C ASP A 147 -2.90 35.86 -37.76
N ALA A 148 -4.21 35.94 -37.47
CA ALA A 148 -5.25 35.00 -37.90
C ALA A 148 -5.94 35.55 -39.17
N PRO A 149 -6.69 34.73 -39.95
CA PRO A 149 -8.14 34.68 -39.69
C PRO A 149 -8.87 33.37 -40.08
N ALA A 150 -10.18 33.41 -39.80
CA ALA A 150 -11.20 32.37 -39.77
C ALA A 150 -11.67 31.72 -41.10
N ARG A 151 -12.29 30.52 -40.94
CA ARG A 151 -13.69 30.15 -41.30
C ARG A 151 -13.93 29.09 -42.41
N LYS A 152 -14.75 28.10 -42.02
CA LYS A 152 -15.84 27.33 -42.74
C LYS A 152 -15.65 25.80 -42.68
N GLU A 153 -16.52 25.06 -41.96
CA GLU A 153 -17.83 24.51 -42.40
C GLU A 153 -17.61 23.33 -43.37
N THR A 154 -17.71 22.06 -42.96
CA THR A 154 -18.83 21.08 -43.04
C THR A 154 -18.09 19.72 -43.13
N THR A 155 -18.49 18.53 -42.67
CA THR A 155 -19.72 17.77 -42.85
C THR A 155 -19.61 16.52 -41.98
N ALA A 156 -20.75 16.05 -41.47
CA ALA A 156 -20.90 14.73 -40.89
C ALA A 156 -20.79 13.62 -41.95
N VAL A 157 -20.06 12.54 -41.65
CA VAL A 157 -20.30 11.23 -42.25
C VAL A 157 -20.32 10.18 -41.14
N LYS A 158 -21.47 9.53 -41.08
CA LYS A 158 -21.84 8.34 -40.33
C LYS A 158 -21.18 7.14 -41.03
N GLY A 159 -20.49 6.28 -40.29
CA GLY A 159 -19.86 5.06 -40.82
C GLY A 159 -19.78 3.99 -39.74
N GLU A 160 -20.67 3.02 -39.86
CA GLU A 160 -20.78 1.82 -39.06
C GLU A 160 -19.53 0.92 -39.15
N GLU A 161 -19.26 0.25 -38.03
CA GLU A 161 -18.95 -1.19 -37.99
C GLU A 161 -17.64 -1.67 -38.66
N SER A 162 -16.60 -1.80 -37.84
CA SER A 162 -15.78 -3.01 -37.89
C SER A 162 -15.21 -3.35 -36.52
N ARG A 163 -15.72 -4.46 -35.97
CA ARG A 163 -15.08 -5.24 -34.91
C ARG A 163 -13.70 -5.66 -35.38
N GLN A 164 -12.67 -4.86 -35.06
CA GLN A 164 -11.30 -5.31 -35.14
C GLN A 164 -11.03 -6.20 -33.93
N ARG A 165 -11.30 -7.49 -34.14
CA ARG A 165 -10.77 -8.61 -33.36
C ARG A 165 -9.27 -8.37 -33.20
N ALA A 166 -8.85 -8.01 -31.98
CA ALA A 166 -7.45 -7.81 -31.63
C ALA A 166 -6.65 -9.04 -32.07
N THR A 167 -5.87 -8.87 -33.13
CA THR A 167 -4.88 -9.85 -33.58
C THR A 167 -3.79 -9.91 -32.51
N LYS A 168 -3.85 -10.96 -31.68
CA LYS A 168 -2.81 -11.36 -30.72
C LYS A 168 -1.44 -11.24 -31.40
N SER A 169 -0.60 -10.32 -30.92
CA SER A 169 0.72 -10.07 -31.50
C SER A 169 1.54 -11.37 -31.56
N PRO A 170 2.43 -11.56 -32.54
CA PRO A 170 3.19 -12.79 -32.66
C PRO A 170 4.03 -13.02 -31.41
N GLN A 171 3.67 -14.04 -30.62
CA GLN A 171 4.45 -14.42 -29.45
C GLN A 171 5.88 -14.73 -29.90
N ARG A 172 6.87 -14.18 -29.18
CA ARG A 172 8.29 -14.40 -29.51
C ARG A 172 8.61 -15.88 -29.36
N ILE A 173 8.98 -16.53 -30.47
CA ILE A 173 9.40 -17.93 -30.49
C ILE A 173 10.62 -18.09 -29.57
N GLY A 174 10.50 -18.95 -28.55
CA GLY A 174 11.53 -19.21 -27.56
C GLY A 174 10.98 -19.93 -26.34
N THR A 175 11.80 -20.16 -25.32
CA THR A 175 11.34 -20.68 -24.04
C THR A 175 11.90 -19.81 -22.91
N THR A 176 11.12 -19.63 -21.85
CA THR A 176 11.55 -18.87 -20.68
C THR A 176 11.37 -19.68 -19.40
N ASN A 177 12.41 -19.82 -18.58
CA ASN A 177 12.32 -20.40 -17.24
C ASN A 177 11.93 -19.32 -16.23
N LEU A 178 10.91 -19.63 -15.43
CA LEU A 178 10.43 -18.81 -14.34
C LEU A 178 10.67 -19.52 -13.02
N LYS A 179 11.07 -18.76 -12.01
CA LYS A 179 11.23 -19.26 -10.65
C LYS A 179 10.73 -18.23 -9.65
N VAL A 180 9.98 -18.71 -8.65
CA VAL A 180 9.38 -17.90 -7.59
C VAL A 180 9.75 -18.53 -6.26
N VAL A 181 10.34 -17.74 -5.36
CA VAL A 181 10.75 -18.17 -4.02
C VAL A 181 9.97 -17.36 -3.00
N SER A 182 9.34 -18.05 -2.06
CA SER A 182 8.57 -17.45 -0.96
C SER A 182 8.96 -18.08 0.37
N ALA A 183 9.10 -17.26 1.41
CA ALA A 183 9.30 -17.73 2.76
C ALA A 183 8.59 -16.83 3.77
N GLY A 184 8.00 -17.49 4.78
CA GLY A 184 7.47 -16.80 5.95
C GLY A 184 8.56 -16.14 6.79
N GLY A 185 8.14 -15.29 7.74
CA GLY A 185 9.06 -14.47 8.53
C GLY A 185 10.09 -15.29 9.32
N ASP A 186 9.68 -16.46 9.81
CA ASP A 186 10.55 -17.38 10.58
C ASP A 186 11.31 -18.39 9.71
N ALA A 187 11.08 -18.39 8.39
CA ALA A 187 11.58 -19.39 7.45
C ALA A 187 12.49 -18.80 6.36
N GLY A 188 12.83 -17.52 6.46
CA GLY A 188 13.77 -16.86 5.55
C GLY A 188 13.34 -15.45 5.14
N ASP A 189 12.07 -15.08 5.31
CA ASP A 189 11.54 -13.75 4.99
C ASP A 189 11.88 -13.28 3.56
N ILE A 190 11.52 -14.09 2.56
CA ILE A 190 11.89 -13.90 1.15
C ILE A 190 10.65 -13.84 0.26
N ALA A 191 10.66 -12.92 -0.71
CA ALA A 191 9.80 -12.96 -1.90
C ALA A 191 10.64 -12.54 -3.11
N ASP A 192 11.17 -13.52 -3.83
CA ASP A 192 12.07 -13.29 -4.96
C ASP A 192 11.54 -14.00 -6.22
N PHE A 193 11.73 -13.33 -7.35
CA PHE A 193 11.24 -13.74 -8.66
C PHE A 193 12.39 -13.73 -9.64
N PHE A 194 12.49 -14.75 -10.47
CA PHE A 194 13.56 -14.93 -11.44
C PHE A 194 12.97 -15.25 -12.81
N VAL A 195 13.52 -14.61 -13.84
CA VAL A 195 13.23 -14.84 -15.26
C VAL A 195 14.58 -15.14 -15.92
N GLU A 196 14.78 -16.35 -16.45
CA GLU A 196 16.09 -16.79 -16.97
C GLU A 196 17.23 -16.59 -15.95
N ASP A 197 16.99 -17.00 -14.71
CA ASP A 197 17.90 -16.83 -13.56
C ASP A 197 18.24 -15.38 -13.18
N GLN A 198 17.71 -14.39 -13.92
CA GLN A 198 17.84 -12.98 -13.57
C GLN A 198 16.72 -12.57 -12.61
N LYS A 199 17.12 -12.07 -11.44
CA LYS A 199 16.19 -11.58 -10.41
C LYS A 199 15.43 -10.35 -10.92
N VAL A 200 14.10 -10.38 -10.80
CA VAL A 200 13.23 -9.25 -11.12
C VAL A 200 13.31 -8.21 -9.99
N PRO A 201 13.76 -6.97 -10.27
CA PRO A 201 13.79 -5.91 -9.28
C PRO A 201 12.36 -5.38 -9.04
N ILE A 202 11.91 -5.47 -7.79
CA ILE A 202 10.63 -4.89 -7.35
C ILE A 202 10.93 -3.55 -6.67
N GLY A 203 10.39 -2.47 -7.22
CA GLY A 203 10.48 -1.15 -6.60
C GLY A 203 9.56 -1.01 -5.38
N GLY A 204 9.90 -0.13 -4.44
CA GLY A 204 9.05 0.20 -3.29
C GLY A 204 9.80 0.30 -1.95
N MET A 205 9.03 0.48 -0.87
CA MET A 205 9.56 0.64 0.50
C MET A 205 10.39 -0.56 0.94
N SER A 206 11.45 -0.28 1.71
CA SER A 206 12.24 -1.28 2.42
C SER A 206 11.30 -2.18 3.23
N ASN A 207 11.46 -3.50 3.08
CA ASN A 207 10.78 -4.60 3.79
C ASN A 207 9.75 -5.44 2.99
N ARG A 208 9.20 -4.99 1.85
CA ARG A 208 8.34 -5.80 0.93
C ARG A 208 7.38 -6.83 1.59
N ARG A 209 6.87 -6.54 2.79
CA ARG A 209 6.06 -7.48 3.58
C ARG A 209 4.72 -7.71 2.89
N GLY A 210 4.20 -8.93 3.01
CA GLY A 210 2.94 -9.32 2.43
C GLY A 210 3.10 -9.93 1.06
N LEU A 211 2.05 -9.81 0.25
CA LEU A 211 1.95 -10.49 -1.03
C LEU A 211 2.67 -9.66 -2.10
N ASN A 212 3.68 -10.24 -2.73
CA ASN A 212 4.42 -9.64 -3.83
C ASN A 212 3.92 -10.24 -5.13
N VAL A 213 3.69 -9.42 -6.15
CA VAL A 213 3.12 -9.83 -7.43
C VAL A 213 3.90 -9.24 -8.58
N VAL A 214 4.24 -10.06 -9.57
CA VAL A 214 4.88 -9.66 -10.82
C VAL A 214 4.00 -10.10 -11.98
N ILE A 215 3.71 -9.18 -12.91
CA ILE A 215 2.87 -9.47 -14.08
C ILE A 215 3.75 -9.44 -15.33
N ILE A 216 3.64 -10.49 -16.15
CA ILE A 216 4.35 -10.62 -17.41
C ILE A 216 3.32 -10.67 -18.54
N ASP A 217 3.49 -9.77 -19.50
CA ASP A 217 2.70 -9.73 -20.72
C ASP A 217 3.13 -10.85 -21.68
N THR A 218 2.17 -11.65 -22.15
CA THR A 218 2.47 -12.76 -23.08
C THR A 218 2.63 -12.31 -24.52
N SER A 219 2.09 -11.15 -24.90
CA SER A 219 2.17 -10.61 -26.26
C SER A 219 3.52 -9.93 -26.53
N MET A 220 3.99 -9.14 -25.58
CA MET A 220 5.24 -8.37 -25.62
C MET A 220 6.42 -9.14 -25.03
N GLY A 221 6.15 -10.18 -24.21
CA GLY A 221 7.18 -10.94 -23.51
C GLY A 221 8.00 -10.05 -22.59
N GLN A 222 7.34 -9.24 -21.76
CA GLN A 222 8.01 -8.30 -20.86
C GLN A 222 7.29 -8.20 -19.52
N VAL A 223 8.04 -7.88 -18.47
CA VAL A 223 7.45 -7.61 -17.15
C VAL A 223 6.74 -6.25 -17.19
N LEU A 224 5.44 -6.23 -16.92
CA LEU A 224 4.61 -5.02 -16.94
C LEU A 224 4.65 -4.26 -15.63
N SER A 225 4.50 -4.99 -14.52
CA SER A 225 4.42 -4.41 -13.18
C SER A 225 4.99 -5.36 -12.14
N ALA A 226 5.48 -4.79 -11.05
CA ALA A 226 5.90 -5.52 -9.87
C ALA A 226 5.44 -4.75 -8.63
N LYS A 227 4.50 -5.35 -7.89
CA LYS A 227 3.79 -4.70 -6.77
C LYS A 227 3.92 -5.49 -5.48
N THR A 228 3.80 -4.80 -4.35
CA THR A 228 3.72 -5.42 -3.02
C THR A 228 2.44 -4.98 -2.33
N TYR A 229 1.71 -5.91 -1.71
CA TYR A 229 0.49 -5.68 -0.96
C TYR A 229 0.70 -6.10 0.50
N ASP A 230 0.82 -5.13 1.41
CA ASP A 230 1.03 -5.39 2.85
C ASP A 230 -0.29 -5.75 3.55
N ILE A 231 -0.85 -6.90 3.17
CA ILE A 231 -2.11 -7.44 3.71
C ILE A 231 -2.01 -7.68 5.22
N TRP A 232 -0.81 -7.86 5.76
CA TRP A 232 -0.61 -7.90 7.21
C TRP A 232 -0.82 -6.54 7.88
N GLY A 233 -0.16 -5.50 7.38
CA GLY A 233 -0.20 -4.15 7.96
C GLY A 233 -1.54 -3.42 7.74
N ASN A 234 -2.16 -3.59 6.58
CA ASN A 234 -3.44 -2.97 6.25
C ASN A 234 -4.36 -3.92 5.46
N PRO A 235 -4.94 -4.94 6.12
CA PRO A 235 -5.74 -5.96 5.45
C PRO A 235 -6.85 -5.40 4.58
N MET A 236 -7.63 -4.43 5.08
CA MET A 236 -8.84 -3.98 4.40
C MET A 236 -8.54 -3.27 3.07
N GLU A 237 -7.58 -2.34 3.06
CA GLU A 237 -7.26 -1.60 1.84
C GLU A 237 -6.43 -2.44 0.86
N GLU A 238 -5.49 -3.24 1.36
CA GLU A 238 -4.58 -4.02 0.52
C GLU A 238 -5.28 -5.21 -0.16
N ASN A 239 -6.25 -5.87 0.50
CA ASN A 239 -7.10 -6.87 -0.16
C ASN A 239 -7.92 -6.24 -1.29
N ARG A 240 -8.55 -5.08 -1.04
CA ARG A 240 -9.33 -4.36 -2.06
C ARG A 240 -8.46 -3.92 -3.23
N ARG A 241 -7.25 -3.43 -2.95
CA ARG A 241 -6.29 -3.02 -3.99
C ARG A 241 -5.81 -4.20 -4.82
N LEU A 242 -5.49 -5.32 -4.18
CA LEU A 242 -5.11 -6.56 -4.85
C LEU A 242 -6.23 -7.03 -5.80
N ALA A 243 -7.46 -7.13 -5.31
CA ALA A 243 -8.59 -7.58 -6.12
C ALA A 243 -8.90 -6.63 -7.28
N LYS A 244 -8.80 -5.31 -7.06
CA LYS A 244 -8.94 -4.31 -8.12
C LYS A 244 -7.87 -4.47 -9.20
N ASP A 245 -6.61 -4.62 -8.81
CA ASP A 245 -5.50 -4.76 -9.74
C ASP A 245 -5.62 -6.06 -10.54
N PHE A 246 -6.02 -7.17 -9.91
CA PHE A 246 -6.17 -8.48 -10.56
C PHE A 246 -7.32 -8.54 -11.56
N ARG A 247 -8.35 -7.71 -11.39
CA ARG A 247 -9.42 -7.53 -12.38
C ARG A 247 -8.98 -6.72 -13.60
N ALA A 248 -7.94 -5.90 -13.46
CA ALA A 248 -7.42 -5.06 -14.55
C ALA A 248 -6.34 -5.76 -15.38
N ILE A 249 -5.92 -6.98 -15.00
CA ILE A 249 -4.94 -7.78 -15.73
C ILE A 249 -5.60 -8.30 -17.02
N GLU A 250 -4.88 -8.19 -18.13
CA GLU A 250 -5.32 -8.75 -19.41
C GLU A 250 -5.36 -10.28 -19.36
N GLU A 251 -6.35 -10.87 -20.03
CA GLU A 251 -6.51 -12.31 -20.19
C GLU A 251 -5.21 -12.95 -20.74
N ASP A 252 -4.96 -14.21 -20.38
CA ASP A 252 -3.74 -14.95 -20.72
C ASP A 252 -2.42 -14.38 -20.16
N SER A 253 -2.41 -13.29 -19.39
CA SER A 253 -1.17 -12.78 -18.76
C SER A 253 -0.60 -13.77 -17.74
N ILE A 254 0.74 -13.83 -17.63
CA ILE A 254 1.39 -14.64 -16.60
C ILE A 254 1.54 -13.80 -15.34
N VAL A 255 1.12 -14.36 -14.20
CA VAL A 255 1.15 -13.67 -12.90
C VAL A 255 1.96 -14.50 -11.91
N LEU A 256 3.06 -13.92 -11.42
CA LEU A 256 3.89 -14.53 -10.40
C LEU A 256 3.52 -13.95 -9.04
N VAL A 257 3.34 -14.79 -8.02
CA VAL A 257 2.96 -14.36 -6.67
C VAL A 257 3.87 -15.03 -5.65
N ALA A 258 4.40 -14.25 -4.71
CA ALA A 258 5.19 -14.73 -3.59
C ALA A 258 4.80 -14.01 -2.29
N LEU A 259 4.61 -14.75 -1.19
CA LEU A 259 4.46 -14.15 0.13
C LEU A 259 5.83 -13.89 0.78
N LYS A 260 6.00 -12.74 1.41
CA LYS A 260 7.11 -12.43 2.33
C LYS A 260 6.59 -12.10 3.72
N ASP A 261 7.21 -12.66 4.75
CA ASP A 261 6.80 -12.59 6.17
C ASP A 261 5.40 -13.15 6.41
N SER A 262 4.34 -12.35 6.24
CA SER A 262 2.98 -12.62 6.70
C SER A 262 1.95 -11.90 5.83
N GLY A 263 0.72 -12.41 5.73
CA GLY A 263 -0.39 -11.71 5.06
C GLY A 263 -1.51 -12.61 4.53
N MET A 264 -1.22 -13.87 4.17
CA MET A 264 -2.22 -14.80 3.59
C MET A 264 -3.31 -15.22 4.60
N GLU A 265 -3.02 -15.16 5.89
CA GLU A 265 -3.95 -15.37 7.00
C GLU A 265 -5.02 -14.27 7.12
N ASN A 266 -4.77 -13.11 6.50
CA ASN A 266 -5.63 -11.94 6.52
C ASN A 266 -6.36 -11.71 5.18
N LEU A 267 -6.30 -12.67 4.25
CA LEU A 267 -7.04 -12.60 2.98
C LEU A 267 -8.56 -12.55 3.22
N ASP A 268 -9.26 -11.69 2.50
CA ASP A 268 -10.72 -11.74 2.41
C ASP A 268 -11.21 -12.56 1.22
N GLY A 269 -12.53 -12.70 1.08
CA GLY A 269 -13.12 -13.46 -0.01
C GLY A 269 -12.89 -12.84 -1.39
N GLU A 270 -12.78 -11.50 -1.47
CA GLU A 270 -12.58 -10.80 -2.74
C GLU A 270 -11.16 -11.03 -3.27
N ALA A 271 -10.16 -10.93 -2.38
CA ALA A 271 -8.77 -11.22 -2.67
C ALA A 271 -8.53 -12.71 -2.96
N LEU A 272 -9.20 -13.60 -2.23
CA LEU A 272 -9.14 -15.05 -2.51
C LEU A 272 -9.69 -15.38 -3.91
N HIS A 273 -10.85 -14.82 -4.27
CA HIS A 273 -11.42 -15.00 -5.60
C HIS A 273 -10.54 -14.37 -6.69
N ALA A 274 -9.89 -13.24 -6.40
CA ALA A 274 -8.92 -12.65 -7.31
C ALA A 274 -7.74 -13.59 -7.55
N LEU A 275 -7.18 -14.21 -6.51
CA LEU A 275 -6.12 -15.23 -6.66
C LEU A 275 -6.61 -16.44 -7.47
N GLN A 276 -7.83 -16.91 -7.24
CA GLN A 276 -8.41 -18.01 -8.02
C GLN A 276 -8.54 -17.65 -9.52
N SER A 277 -8.82 -16.38 -9.85
CA SER A 277 -8.86 -15.91 -11.25
C SER A 277 -7.51 -15.94 -11.97
N ILE A 278 -6.40 -16.19 -11.26
CA ILE A 278 -5.07 -16.41 -11.87
C ILE A 278 -4.61 -17.87 -11.73
N GLY A 279 -5.51 -18.79 -11.41
CA GLY A 279 -5.25 -20.23 -11.34
C GLY A 279 -4.90 -20.77 -9.96
N SER A 280 -4.98 -19.97 -8.90
CA SER A 280 -4.76 -20.42 -7.51
C SER A 280 -5.77 -21.50 -7.09
N THR A 281 -5.30 -22.58 -6.49
CA THR A 281 -6.13 -23.67 -5.93
C THR A 281 -6.52 -23.46 -4.47
N LEU A 282 -6.16 -22.31 -3.89
CA LEU A 282 -6.55 -21.95 -2.52
C LEU A 282 -8.07 -21.90 -2.34
N GLU A 283 -8.56 -22.65 -1.36
CA GLU A 283 -9.97 -22.64 -0.92
C GLU A 283 -10.19 -21.71 0.29
N GLY A 284 -9.11 -21.16 0.85
CA GLY A 284 -9.17 -20.33 2.05
C GLY A 284 -7.84 -19.70 2.40
N ARG A 285 -7.80 -19.10 3.60
CA ARG A 285 -6.63 -18.47 4.19
C ARG A 285 -5.54 -19.50 4.49
N LEU A 286 -4.29 -19.06 4.41
CA LEU A 286 -3.15 -19.86 4.86
C LEU A 286 -2.86 -19.63 6.35
N ALA A 287 -1.98 -20.46 6.91
CA ALA A 287 -1.51 -20.27 8.28
C ALA A 287 -0.60 -19.04 8.40
N PHE A 288 -0.51 -18.51 9.63
CA PHE A 288 0.40 -17.40 9.96
C PHE A 288 1.83 -17.73 9.52
N ARG A 289 2.46 -16.81 8.78
CA ARG A 289 3.82 -16.95 8.23
C ARG A 289 4.03 -18.18 7.34
N GLN A 290 2.97 -18.67 6.71
CA GLN A 290 3.11 -19.73 5.71
C GLN A 290 3.46 -19.13 4.36
N GLY A 291 4.68 -19.38 3.88
CA GLY A 291 5.11 -19.05 2.52
C GLY A 291 4.16 -19.63 1.46
N TYR A 292 4.03 -18.87 0.37
CA TYR A 292 3.15 -19.16 -0.76
C TYR A 292 3.80 -18.66 -2.05
N ALA A 293 4.00 -19.57 -3.00
CA ALA A 293 4.55 -19.26 -4.32
C ALA A 293 3.62 -19.78 -5.41
N LEU A 294 3.25 -18.92 -6.36
CA LEU A 294 2.37 -19.23 -7.48
C LEU A 294 2.93 -18.65 -8.77
N ILE A 295 2.87 -19.45 -9.84
CA ILE A 295 3.05 -19.06 -11.22
C ILE A 295 1.71 -19.33 -11.91
N GLY A 296 0.89 -18.28 -11.98
CA GLY A 296 -0.48 -18.30 -12.45
C GLY A 296 -0.63 -17.82 -13.89
N VAL A 297 -1.79 -18.11 -14.48
CA VAL A 297 -2.24 -17.57 -15.76
C VAL A 297 -3.58 -16.90 -15.53
N LYS A 298 -3.73 -15.64 -15.97
CA LYS A 298 -5.00 -14.93 -15.86
C LYS A 298 -6.09 -15.67 -16.65
N ASP A 299 -7.16 -16.04 -15.96
CA ASP A 299 -8.29 -16.83 -16.43
C ASP A 299 -7.91 -18.22 -16.97
N GLY A 300 -6.79 -18.77 -16.46
CA GLY A 300 -6.31 -20.11 -16.77
C GLY A 300 -5.84 -20.87 -15.53
N GLU A 301 -5.29 -22.06 -15.76
CA GLU A 301 -4.71 -22.88 -14.69
C GLU A 301 -3.31 -22.41 -14.30
N ALA A 302 -2.95 -22.59 -13.03
CA ALA A 302 -1.59 -22.32 -12.58
C ALA A 302 -0.59 -23.29 -13.22
N LEU A 303 0.55 -22.75 -13.64
CA LEU A 303 1.69 -23.53 -14.10
C LEU A 303 2.42 -24.21 -12.94
N ALA A 304 2.47 -23.54 -11.79
CA ALA A 304 3.02 -24.09 -10.56
C ALA A 304 2.46 -23.35 -9.33
N GLU A 305 2.11 -24.09 -8.28
CA GLU A 305 1.66 -23.53 -7.00
C GLU A 305 2.27 -24.35 -5.84
N ARG A 306 2.79 -23.67 -4.82
CA ARG A 306 3.38 -24.30 -3.62
C ARG A 306 3.06 -23.48 -2.37
N LYS A 307 2.87 -24.16 -1.24
CA LYS A 307 2.69 -23.56 0.10
C LYS A 307 3.46 -24.34 1.15
N GLY A 308 3.99 -23.65 2.15
CA GLY A 308 4.88 -24.23 3.16
C GLY A 308 5.68 -23.15 3.89
N PRO A 309 6.59 -23.50 4.82
CA PRO A 309 7.40 -22.50 5.53
C PRO A 309 8.29 -21.71 4.57
N MET A 310 9.01 -22.42 3.71
CA MET A 310 9.80 -21.89 2.59
C MET A 310 9.53 -22.75 1.36
N VAL A 311 9.17 -22.12 0.24
CA VAL A 311 8.75 -22.82 -0.98
C VAL A 311 9.32 -22.17 -2.22
N MET A 312 9.50 -23.01 -3.25
CA MET A 312 9.93 -22.61 -4.57
C MET A 312 9.00 -23.21 -5.61
N ALA A 313 8.49 -22.38 -6.52
CA ALA A 313 7.71 -22.77 -7.68
C ALA A 313 8.51 -22.47 -8.95
N GLU A 314 8.53 -23.39 -9.90
CA GLU A 314 9.25 -23.27 -11.17
C GLU A 314 8.34 -23.65 -12.33
N ALA A 315 8.46 -22.93 -13.45
CA ALA A 315 7.69 -23.22 -14.66
C ALA A 315 8.48 -22.82 -15.91
N LYS A 316 8.18 -23.47 -17.04
CA LYS A 316 8.78 -23.17 -18.33
C LYS A 316 7.73 -22.65 -19.31
N LEU A 317 7.88 -21.41 -19.75
CA LEU A 317 7.04 -20.78 -20.76
C LEU A 317 7.49 -21.20 -22.17
N LYS A 318 6.53 -21.24 -23.09
CA LYS A 318 6.73 -21.56 -24.53
C LYS A 318 6.99 -20.34 -25.41
N PHE A 319 7.35 -19.21 -24.80
CA PHE A 319 7.72 -17.97 -25.48
C PHE A 319 8.86 -17.28 -24.72
N ALA A 320 9.56 -16.38 -25.39
CA ALA A 320 10.67 -15.63 -24.81
C ALA A 320 10.20 -14.37 -24.05
N VAL A 321 10.64 -14.23 -22.80
CA VAL A 321 10.44 -13.04 -21.96
C VAL A 321 11.76 -12.29 -21.83
N ARG A 322 11.73 -10.97 -21.98
CA ARG A 322 12.88 -10.11 -21.69
C ARG A 322 12.99 -9.91 -20.18
N PRO A 323 14.15 -10.21 -19.58
CA PRO A 323 14.40 -9.82 -18.21
C PRO A 323 14.31 -8.29 -18.05
N PRO A 324 13.77 -7.81 -16.92
CA PRO A 324 13.70 -6.38 -16.64
C PRO A 324 15.11 -5.80 -16.45
N GLN A 325 15.43 -4.74 -17.20
CA GLN A 325 16.72 -4.04 -17.14
C GLN A 325 16.77 -2.95 -16.06
N ALA A 326 15.62 -2.57 -15.50
CA ALA A 326 15.47 -1.56 -14.45
C ALA A 326 14.38 -1.99 -13.47
N PRO A 327 14.32 -1.42 -12.25
CA PRO A 327 13.21 -1.62 -11.32
C PRO A 327 11.88 -1.41 -12.03
N VAL A 328 11.03 -2.43 -12.01
CA VAL A 328 9.72 -2.36 -12.64
C VAL A 328 8.85 -1.42 -11.81
N ARG A 329 8.02 -0.61 -12.49
CA ARG A 329 7.10 0.31 -11.81
C ARG A 329 6.18 -0.48 -10.87
N ALA A 330 6.10 0.01 -9.63
CA ALA A 330 5.08 -0.38 -8.67
C ALA A 330 3.73 0.24 -9.02
#